data_AF-A0A1B8PFL9-F1
#
_entry.id   AF-A0A1B8PFL9-F1
#
_cell.length_a   1.000
_cell.length_b   1.000
_cell.length_c   1.000
_cell.angle_alpha   90.00
_cell.angle_beta   90.00
_cell.angle_gamma   90.00
#
_symmetry.space_group_name_H-M   'P 1'
#
loop_
_entity.id
_entity.type
_entity.pdbx_description
1 polymer ?
#
loop_
_entity_poly.entity_id
_entity_poly.type
_entity_poly.pdbx_seq_one_letter_code
_entity_poly.pdbx_strand_id
1 'polypeptide(L)' 'MRNDFFLVLKMSLISILFMYALALYKFNFDFSKVSLLVTLKWFPLILVLLLFCFYLSKNMKNK' A
#
# COMPACT_ATOMS: atom_id res chain seq x y z
N MET A 1 18.17 -7.61 2.59
CA MET A 1 16.94 -8.43 2.66
C MET A 1 16.04 -8.02 3.82
N ARG A 2 16.49 -8.11 5.09
CA ARG A 2 15.66 -7.76 6.26
C ARG A 2 15.19 -6.30 6.24
N ASN A 3 16.10 -5.36 5.94
CA ASN A 3 15.77 -3.93 5.85
C ASN A 3 14.84 -3.59 4.66
N ASP A 4 15.03 -4.29 3.53
CA ASP A 4 14.22 -4.11 2.32
C ASP A 4 12.77 -4.53 2.52
N PHE A 5 12.56 -5.64 3.24
CA PHE A 5 11.22 -6.11 3.59
C PHE A 5 10.48 -5.10 4.49
N PHE A 6 11.15 -4.58 5.53
CA PHE A 6 10.58 -3.53 6.38
C PHE A 6 10.27 -2.25 5.61
N LEU A 7 11.10 -1.90 4.63
CA LEU A 7 10.85 -0.76 3.76
C LEU A 7 9.59 -0.98 2.90
N VAL A 8 9.44 -2.14 2.27
CA VAL A 8 8.23 -2.48 1.50
C VAL A 8 6.98 -2.49 2.39
N LEU A 9 7.09 -3.04 3.60
CA LEU A 9 5.99 -3.05 4.58
C LEU A 9 5.58 -1.63 4.97
N LYS A 10 6.55 -0.74 5.25
CA LYS A 10 6.28 0.68 5.54
C LYS A 10 5.61 1.38 4.34
N MET A 11 6.08 1.16 3.13
CA MET A 11 5.51 1.76 1.92
C MET A 11 4.09 1.24 1.62
N SER A 12 3.81 -0.02 1.94
CA SER A 12 2.47 -0.60 1.80
C SER A 12 1.46 0.07 2.74
N LEU A 13 1.83 0.27 4.01
CA LEU A 13 1.00 0.98 4.99
C LEU A 13 0.73 2.43 4.58
N ILE A 14 1.75 3.14 4.12
CA ILE A 14 1.62 4.53 3.63
C ILE A 14 0.66 4.57 2.43
N SER A 15 0.77 3.64 1.49
CA SER A 15 -0.07 3.59 0.29
C SER A 15 -1.55 3.38 0.65
N ILE A 16 -1.85 2.58 1.66
CA ILE A 16 -3.23 2.32 2.12
C ILE A 16 -3.80 3.51 2.86
N LEU A 17 -2.99 4.16 3.70
CA LEU A 17 -3.37 5.43 4.34
C LEU A 17 -3.68 6.50 3.29
N PHE A 18 -2.87 6.57 2.23
CA PHE A 18 -3.09 7.51 1.14
C PHE A 18 -4.36 7.20 0.35
N MET A 19 -4.61 5.93 0.01
CA MET A 19 -5.88 5.49 -0.61
C MET A 19 -7.09 5.84 0.26
N TYR A 20 -7.00 5.62 1.57
CA TYR A 20 -8.06 5.95 2.50
C TYR A 20 -8.31 7.47 2.56
N ALA A 21 -7.25 8.27 2.62
CA ALA A 21 -7.36 9.74 2.60
C ALA A 21 -7.98 10.24 1.29
N LEU A 22 -7.60 9.68 0.14
CA LEU A 22 -8.19 10.00 -1.16
C LEU A 22 -9.67 9.61 -1.24
N ALA A 23 -10.03 8.43 -0.70
CA ALA A 23 -11.41 8.00 -0.63
C ALA A 23 -12.23 8.96 0.24
N LEU A 24 -11.74 9.30 1.44
CA LEU A 24 -12.37 10.29 2.30
C LEU A 24 -12.55 11.63 1.60
N TYR A 25 -11.49 12.15 0.96
CA TYR A 25 -11.56 13.40 0.22
C TYR A 25 -12.65 13.36 -0.86
N LYS A 26 -12.72 12.28 -1.63
CA LYS A 26 -13.76 12.08 -2.67
C LYS A 26 -15.19 12.10 -2.11
N PHE A 27 -15.37 11.67 -0.87
CA PHE A 27 -16.66 11.64 -0.19
C PHE A 27 -16.84 12.79 0.83
N ASN A 28 -16.11 13.91 0.68
CA ASN A 28 -16.18 15.07 1.59
C ASN A 28 -15.95 14.71 3.08
N PHE A 29 -15.03 13.78 3.35
CA PHE A 29 -14.71 13.26 4.67
C PHE A 29 -15.90 12.59 5.39
N ASP A 30 -16.85 12.04 4.63
CA ASP A 30 -17.95 11.25 5.17
C ASP A 30 -17.48 9.83 5.55
N PHE A 31 -17.16 9.65 6.84
CA PHE A 31 -16.71 8.39 7.41
C PHE A 31 -17.77 7.27 7.38
N SER A 32 -19.05 7.60 7.13
CA SER A 32 -20.09 6.56 6.95
C SER A 32 -19.97 5.85 5.60
N LYS A 33 -19.45 6.55 4.58
CA LYS A 33 -19.30 6.05 3.22
C LYS A 33 -17.97 5.36 2.97
N VAL A 34 -16.94 5.71 3.76
CA VAL A 34 -15.59 5.17 3.61
C VAL A 34 -15.19 4.40 4.85
N SER A 35 -15.26 3.08 4.78
CA SER A 35 -14.86 2.22 5.87
C SER A 35 -13.35 1.94 5.84
N LEU A 36 -12.68 2.23 6.97
CA LEU A 36 -11.28 1.91 7.17
C LEU A 36 -11.04 0.40 7.05
N LEU A 37 -11.92 -0.42 7.62
CA LEU A 37 -11.85 -1.89 7.55
C LEU A 37 -11.89 -2.41 6.11
N VAL A 38 -12.77 -1.84 5.28
CA VAL A 38 -12.85 -2.19 3.86
C VAL A 38 -11.58 -1.78 3.12
N THR A 39 -11.01 -0.63 3.46
CA THR A 39 -9.74 -0.17 2.87
C THR A 39 -8.56 -1.04 3.30
N LEU A 40 -8.52 -1.47 4.56
CA LEU A 40 -7.48 -2.32 5.12
C LEU A 40 -7.50 -3.75 4.52
N LYS A 41 -8.66 -4.24 4.07
CA LYS A 41 -8.76 -5.52 3.35
C LYS A 41 -7.92 -5.57 2.07
N TRP A 42 -7.61 -4.42 1.47
CA TRP A 42 -6.73 -4.35 0.30
C TRP A 42 -5.23 -4.44 0.64
N PHE A 43 -4.88 -4.42 1.93
CA PHE A 43 -3.49 -4.52 2.40
C PHE A 43 -2.72 -5.70 1.81
N PRO A 44 -3.22 -6.95 1.86
CA PRO A 44 -2.47 -8.10 1.38
C PRO A 44 -2.17 -8.01 -0.12
N LEU A 45 -3.12 -7.49 -0.90
CA LEU A 45 -2.96 -7.31 -2.34
C LEU A 45 -1.86 -6.28 -2.64
N ILE A 46 -1.91 -5.12 -1.99
CA ILE A 46 -0.94 -4.04 -2.17
C ILE A 46 0.46 -4.48 -1.74
N LEU A 47 0.56 -5.24 -0.64
CA LEU A 47 1.82 -5.80 -0.15
C LEU A 47 2.45 -6.74 -1.18
N VAL A 48 1.69 -7.70 -1.73
CA VAL A 48 2.19 -8.65 -2.74
C VAL A 48 2.64 -7.91 -4.00
N LEU A 49 1.87 -6.91 -4.44
CA LEU A 49 2.19 -6.12 -5.63
C LEU A 49 3.47 -5.31 -5.46
N LEU A 50 3.66 -4.66 -4.30
CA LEU A 50 4.89 -3.93 -3.99
C LEU A 50 6.10 -4.85 -3.84
N LEU A 51 5.94 -6.03 -3.24
CA LEU A 51 7.00 -7.05 -3.17
C LEU A 51 7.42 -7.51 -4.57
N PHE A 52 6.45 -7.73 -5.46
CA PHE A 52 6.71 -8.10 -6.85
C PHE A 52 7.46 -6.98 -7.60
N CYS A 53 7.00 -5.74 -7.50
CA CYS A 53 7.68 -4.58 -8.10
C CYS A 53 9.10 -4.40 -7.56
N PHE A 54 9.29 -4.56 -6.24
CA PHE A 54 10.61 -4.47 -5.61
C PHE A 54 11.54 -5.58 -6.11
N TYR A 55 11.04 -6.81 -6.21
CA TYR A 55 11.79 -7.95 -6.73
C TYR A 55 12.22 -7.73 -8.20
N LEU A 56 11.30 -7.29 -9.05
CA LEU A 56 11.60 -6.93 -10.44
C LEU A 56 12.66 -5.82 -10.53
N SER A 57 12.48 -4.74 -9.77
CA SER A 57 13.42 -3.62 -9.77
C SER A 57 14.82 -4.02 -9.34
N LYS A 58 14.93 -4.94 -8.37
CA LYS A 58 16.21 -5.49 -7.94
C LYS A 58 16.87 -6.35 -9.02
N ASN A 59 16.11 -7.19 -9.73
CA ASN A 59 16.63 -8.01 -10.81
C ASN A 59 17.06 -7.17 -12.02
N MET A 60 16.37 -6.07 -12.31
CA MET A 60 16.75 -5.15 -13.40
C MET A 60 18.01 -4.34 -13.09
N LYS A 61 18.26 -3.98 -11.82
CA LYS A 61 19.49 -3.26 -11.41
C LYS A 61 20.74 -4.13 -11.33
N ASN A 62 20.58 -5.45 -11.25
CA ASN A 62 21.69 -6.43 -11.20
C ASN A 62 22.10 -6.93 -12.60
N LYS A 63 21.62 -6.28 -13.66
CA LYS A 63 21.96 -6.55 -15.07
C LYS A 63 22.63 -5.31 -15.65
#